data_AF-W7KLT5-F1
#
_entry.id   AF-W7KLT5-F1
#
_cell.length_a   1.000
_cell.length_b   1.000
_cell.length_c   1.000
_cell.angle_alpha   90.00
_cell.angle_beta   90.00
_cell.angle_gamma   90.00
#
_symmetry.space_group_name_H-M   'P 1'
#
loop_
_entity.id
_entity.type
_entity.pdbx_description
1 polymer ?
#
loop_
_entity_poly.entity_id
_entity_poly.type
_entity_poly.pdbx_seq_one_letter_code
_entity_poly.pdbx_strand_id
1 'polypeptide(L)' 'MPQVNVLDKKSKVDGSKVVVTKTVEEHLTRQDLFQAKQNLQFQKQGIQQQMDNLKNQLASMEEQDNELDDLLNMLDRENK' A
#
# COMPACT_ATOMS: atom_id res chain seq x y z
N MET A 1 -1.42 -22.86 -9.15
CA MET A 1 -2.55 -22.15 -8.53
C MET A 1 -3.31 -23.17 -7.70
N PRO A 2 -3.75 -22.82 -6.48
CA PRO A 2 -4.50 -23.74 -5.64
C PRO A 2 -5.77 -24.21 -6.35
N GLN A 3 -6.18 -25.44 -6.07
CA GLN A 3 -7.43 -25.96 -6.59
C GLN A 3 -8.58 -25.30 -5.82
N VAL A 4 -9.48 -24.65 -6.56
CA VAL A 4 -10.63 -23.93 -5.99
C VAL A 4 -11.91 -24.59 -6.47
N ASN A 5 -12.69 -25.13 -5.54
CA ASN A 5 -14.01 -25.70 -5.79
C ASN A 5 -15.09 -24.70 -5.37
N VAL A 6 -16.06 -24.41 -6.23
CA VAL A 6 -17.22 -23.58 -5.87
C VAL A 6 -18.26 -24.47 -5.20
N LEU A 7 -18.48 -24.25 -3.90
CA LEU A 7 -19.43 -25.02 -3.09
C LEU A 7 -20.86 -24.51 -3.24
N ASP A 8 -21.02 -23.19 -3.30
CA ASP A 8 -22.33 -22.53 -3.50
C ASP A 8 -22.14 -21.28 -4.35
N LYS A 9 -23.14 -20.96 -5.18
CA LYS A 9 -23.15 -19.74 -6.00
C LYS A 9 -24.56 -19.18 -6.07
N LYS A 10 -24.72 -17.96 -5.58
CA LYS A 10 -25.96 -17.18 -5.72
C LYS A 10 -25.68 -15.96 -6.57
N SER A 11 -26.59 -15.68 -7.50
CA SER A 11 -26.50 -14.49 -8.35
C SER A 11 -27.82 -13.75 -8.30
N LYS A 12 -27.77 -12.42 -8.15
CA LYS A 12 -28.95 -11.55 -8.21
C LYS A 12 -28.64 -10.31 -9.03
N VAL A 13 -29.67 -9.77 -9.66
CA VAL A 13 -29.60 -8.43 -10.28
C VAL A 13 -29.99 -7.41 -9.20
N ASP A 14 -29.16 -6.39 -9.03
CA ASP A 14 -29.38 -5.28 -8.10
C ASP A 14 -29.19 -3.96 -8.86
N GLY A 15 -30.30 -3.40 -9.34
CA GLY A 15 -30.30 -2.26 -10.26
C GLY A 15 -29.56 -2.56 -11.57
N SER A 16 -28.48 -1.83 -11.84
CA SER A 16 -27.62 -2.01 -13.02
C SER A 16 -26.48 -3.02 -12.83
N LYS A 17 -26.42 -3.71 -11.69
CA LYS A 17 -25.31 -4.59 -11.31
C LYS A 17 -25.78 -6.04 -11.21
N VAL A 18 -24.91 -6.98 -11.54
CA VAL A 18 -25.09 -8.39 -11.18
C VAL A 18 -24.19 -8.69 -9.98
N VAL A 19 -24.79 -9.06 -8.86
CA VAL A 19 -24.09 -9.47 -7.65
C VAL A 19 -23.98 -10.98 -7.63
N VAL A 20 -22.75 -11.49 -7.60
CA VAL A 20 -22.46 -12.93 -7.53
C VAL A 20 -21.77 -13.22 -6.20
N THR A 21 -22.44 -13.96 -5.33
CA THR A 21 -21.88 -14.48 -4.08
C THR A 21 -21.48 -15.93 -4.30
N LYS A 22 -20.23 -16.28 -4.02
CA LYS A 22 -19.73 -17.65 -4.11
C LYS A 22 -19.14 -18.07 -2.78
N THR A 23 -19.43 -19.28 -2.35
CA THR A 23 -18.67 -19.99 -1.32
C THR A 23 -17.68 -20.90 -2.04
N VAL A 24 -16.40 -20.82 -1.68
CA VAL A 24 -15.35 -21.62 -2.29
C VAL A 24 -14.61 -22.43 -1.23
N GLU A 25 -14.15 -23.61 -1.64
CA GLU A 25 -13.21 -24.44 -0.92
C GLU A 25 -11.87 -24.38 -1.66
N GLU A 26 -10.82 -23.97 -0.95
CA GLU A 26 -9.47 -23.91 -1.50
C GLU A 26 -8.60 -24.99 -0.86
N HIS A 27 -7.95 -25.80 -1.70
CA HIS A 27 -7.00 -26.80 -1.23
C HIS A 27 -5.59 -26.26 -1.39
N LEU A 28 -4.96 -25.95 -0.27
CA LEU A 28 -3.62 -25.37 -0.20
C LEU A 28 -2.63 -26.41 0.34
N THR A 29 -1.60 -26.70 -0.44
CA THR A 29 -0.48 -27.52 0.06
C THR A 29 0.43 -26.68 0.96
N ARG A 30 1.27 -27.35 1.75
CA ARG A 30 2.31 -26.67 2.54
C ARG A 30 3.22 -25.80 1.67
N GLN A 31 3.53 -26.24 0.45
CA GLN A 31 4.35 -25.50 -0.50
C GLN A 31 3.66 -24.22 -0.97
N ASP A 32 2.35 -24.29 -1.28
CA ASP A 32 1.56 -23.12 -1.68
C ASP A 32 1.56 -22.06 -0.58
N LEU A 33 1.34 -22.48 0.66
CA LEU A 33 1.36 -21.59 1.83
C LEU A 33 2.74 -20.97 2.06
N PHE A 34 3.80 -21.76 1.90
CA PHE A 34 5.17 -21.25 2.05
C PHE A 34 5.52 -20.22 0.99
N GLN A 35 5.17 -20.48 -0.27
CA GLN A 35 5.41 -19.55 -1.37
C GLN A 35 4.59 -18.26 -1.20
N ALA A 36 3.32 -18.37 -0.81
CA ALA A 36 2.48 -17.21 -0.51
C ALA A 36 3.08 -16.36 0.62
N LYS A 37 3.56 -17.00 1.70
CA LYS A 37 4.24 -16.32 2.81
C LYS A 37 5.53 -15.63 2.36
N GLN A 38 6.34 -16.30 1.54
CA GLN A 38 7.59 -15.73 1.04
C GLN A 38 7.32 -14.49 0.17
N ASN A 39 6.34 -14.56 -0.72
CA ASN A 39 5.91 -13.43 -1.54
C ASN A 39 5.44 -12.24 -0.68
N LEU A 40 4.65 -12.51 0.37
CA LEU A 40 4.22 -11.47 1.31
C LEU A 40 5.42 -10.83 2.04
N GLN A 41 6.42 -11.62 2.42
CA GLN A 41 7.63 -11.09 3.05
C GLN A 41 8.43 -10.18 2.10
N PHE A 42 8.57 -10.57 0.84
CA PHE A 42 9.22 -9.72 -0.17
C PHE A 42 8.46 -8.42 -0.41
N GLN A 43 7.13 -8.48 -0.53
CA GLN A 43 6.30 -7.28 -0.66
C GLN A 43 6.44 -6.35 0.55
N LYS A 44 6.46 -6.92 1.77
CA LYS A 44 6.65 -6.15 3.01
C LYS A 44 8.00 -5.43 3.02
N GLN A 45 9.08 -6.10 2.61
CA GLN A 45 10.41 -5.49 2.52
C GLN A 45 10.42 -4.35 1.50
N GLY A 46 9.78 -4.52 0.34
CA GLY A 46 9.65 -3.47 -0.66
C GLY A 46 8.91 -2.23 -0.14
N ILE A 47 7.80 -2.43 0.58
CA ILE A 47 7.05 -1.32 1.21
C ILE A 47 7.88 -0.61 2.27
N GLN A 48 8.65 -1.35 3.08
CA GLN A 48 9.52 -0.74 4.09
C GLN A 48 10.59 0.14 3.45
N GLN A 49 11.26 -0.33 2.39
CA GLN A 49 12.25 0.47 1.67
C GLN A 49 11.64 1.72 1.04
N GLN A 50 10.44 1.61 0.46
CA GLN A 50 9.71 2.78 -0.08
C GLN A 50 9.38 3.79 1.02
N MET A 51 8.96 3.32 2.20
CA MET A 51 8.67 4.17 3.34
C MET A 51 9.92 4.91 3.85
N ASP A 52 11.05 4.24 3.92
CA ASP A 52 12.32 4.86 4.35
C ASP A 52 12.77 5.93 3.35
N ASN A 53 12.62 5.67 2.04
CA ASN A 53 12.90 6.67 1.01
C ASN A 53 11.99 7.90 1.13
N LEU A 54 10.69 7.70 1.36
CA LEU A 54 9.73 8.80 1.56
C LEU A 54 10.05 9.62 2.81
N LYS A 55 10.48 8.98 3.91
CA LYS A 55 10.92 9.68 5.11
C LYS A 55 12.13 10.57 4.85
N ASN A 56 13.12 10.08 4.10
CA ASN A 56 14.29 10.87 3.74
C ASN A 56 13.92 12.06 2.86
N GLN A 57 12.99 11.87 1.92
CA GLN A 57 12.48 12.97 1.09
C GLN A 57 11.74 14.01 1.92
N LEU A 58 10.90 13.58 2.86
CA LEU A 58 10.18 14.48 3.76
C LEU A 58 11.16 15.31 4.60
N ALA A 59 12.16 14.67 5.21
CA ALA A 59 13.17 15.36 6.00
C ALA A 59 13.94 16.40 5.16
N SER A 60 14.32 16.06 3.93
CA SER A 60 14.97 17.02 3.02
C SER A 60 14.06 18.19 2.65
N MET A 61 12.75 17.98 2.52
CA MET A 61 11.80 19.06 2.25
C MET A 61 11.61 19.95 3.48
N GLU A 62 11.55 19.37 4.69
CA GLU A 62 11.47 20.14 5.94
C GLU A 62 12.73 20.99 6.14
N GLU A 63 13.92 20.48 5.81
CA GLU A 63 15.16 21.27 5.85
C GLU A 63 15.10 22.46 4.88
N GLN A 64 14.62 22.25 3.64
CA GLN A 64 14.46 23.33 2.66
C GLN A 64 13.42 24.36 3.08
N ASP A 65 12.30 23.93 3.68
CA ASP A 65 11.24 24.81 4.18
C ASP A 65 11.77 25.74 5.28
N ASN A 66 12.51 25.17 6.24
CA ASN A 66 13.16 25.95 7.30
C ASN A 66 14.21 26.94 6.76
N GLU A 67 15.01 26.54 5.76
CA GLU A 67 15.97 27.45 5.12
C GLU A 67 15.26 28.64 4.46
N LEU A 68 14.13 28.39 3.78
CA LEU A 68 13.33 29.45 3.17
C LEU A 68 12.72 30.38 4.21
N ASP A 69 12.20 29.85 5.31
CA ASP A 69 11.68 30.65 6.42
C ASP A 69 12.77 31.57 7.01
N ASP A 70 14.00 31.06 7.20
CA ASP A 70 15.13 31.85 7.66
C ASP A 70 15.49 32.98 6.68
N LEU A 71 15.53 32.69 5.38
CA LEU A 71 15.79 33.69 4.34
C LEU A 71 14.70 34.77 4.27
N LEU A 72 13.42 34.37 4.38
CA LEU A 72 12.30 35.32 4.44
C LEU A 72 12.40 36.22 5.68
N ASN A 73 12.72 35.64 6.83
CA ASN A 73 12.93 36.39 8.07
C ASN A 73 14.09 37.40 7.96
N MET A 74 15.13 37.10 7.19
CA MET A 74 16.23 38.04 6.94
C MET A 74 15.76 39.25 6.13
N LEU A 75 14.99 39.03 5.05
CA LEU A 75 14.44 40.10 4.22
C LEU A 75 13.49 41.02 5.01
N ASP A 76 12.67 40.47 5.91
CA ASP A 76 11.75 41.24 6.75
C ASP A 76 12.47 42.11 7.79
N ARG A 77 13.69 41.73 8.19
CA ARG A 77 14.52 42.50 9.12
C ARG A 77 15.27 43.64 8.42
N GLU A 78 15.68 43.46 7.17
CA GLU A 78 16.35 44.52 6.39
C GLU A 78 15.39 45.62 5.93
N ASN A 79 14.09 45.32 5.82
CA ASN A 79 13.05 46.28 5.41
C ASN A 79 12.40 47.06 6.59
N LYS A 80 12.92 46.92 7.82
CA LYS A 80 12.50 47.65 9.02
C LYS A 80 13.56 48.62 9.50
#